data_AF-A0A1F4CSI4-F1
#
_entry.id   AF-A0A1F4CSI4-F1
#
_cell.length_a   1.000
_cell.length_b   1.000
_cell.length_c   1.000
_cell.angle_alpha   90.00
_cell.angle_beta   90.00
_cell.angle_gamma   90.00
#
_symmetry.space_group_name_H-M   'P 1'
#
loop_
_entity.id
_entity.type
_entity.pdbx_description
1 polymer ?
#
loop_
_entity_poly.entity_id
_entity_poly.type
_entity_poly.pdbx_seq_one_letter_code
_entity_poly.pdbx_strand_id
1 'polypeptide(L)'
;MKAAFVLIGIFFLITARAAPFAVRVGEARIALDSPPGFADSSFTGSPRLQELAESQTSPSNRILTFAISDGDLRLFMTGDKPQFRRYMIVVTPKALERERMSAAGFAQLVAEALRDFGPPAAGDFVKHLDAQPQGRAHLLAELRRDPEVVSVLQGTRVPLPRRGFGGDKGQYVLSSLTLMLLRGKALNLSVYTLYDGPADLEWISATTARWIAELQRLNSR
;
A
#
# COMPACT_ATOMS: atom_id res chain seq x y z
N MET A 1 60.13 23.28 1.19
CA MET A 1 58.86 23.00 1.92
C MET A 1 57.72 23.04 0.91
N LYS A 2 57.05 21.91 0.67
CA LYS A 2 55.95 21.78 -0.31
C LYS A 2 54.62 21.96 0.43
N ALA A 3 53.83 22.94 0.01
CA ALA A 3 52.47 23.16 0.50
C ALA A 3 51.52 22.09 -0.09
N ALA A 4 50.83 21.35 0.78
CA ALA A 4 49.79 20.42 0.40
C ALA A 4 48.44 21.14 0.40
N PHE A 5 47.82 21.25 -0.77
CA PHE A 5 46.42 21.67 -0.91
C PHE A 5 45.51 20.46 -0.66
N VAL A 6 44.70 20.52 0.39
CA VAL A 6 43.61 19.56 0.63
C VAL A 6 42.38 20.07 -0.11
N LEU A 7 41.98 19.37 -1.16
CA LEU A 7 40.73 19.62 -1.88
C LEU A 7 39.59 18.91 -1.14
N ILE A 8 38.74 19.66 -0.44
CA ILE A 8 37.50 19.14 0.14
C ILE A 8 36.46 19.11 -0.98
N GLY A 9 36.25 17.92 -1.56
CA GLY A 9 35.19 17.69 -2.54
C GLY A 9 33.83 17.58 -1.84
N ILE A 10 32.97 18.58 -2.02
CA ILE A 10 31.56 18.52 -1.62
C ILE A 10 30.83 17.61 -2.60
N PHE A 11 30.52 16.38 -2.16
CA PHE A 11 29.59 15.49 -2.86
C PHE A 11 28.16 15.98 -2.62
N PHE A 12 27.55 16.64 -3.62
CA PHE A 12 26.11 16.81 -3.66
C PHE A 12 25.48 15.44 -3.95
N LEU A 13 24.97 14.79 -2.91
CA LEU A 13 24.05 13.67 -3.05
C LEU A 13 22.75 14.21 -3.65
N ILE A 14 22.65 14.17 -4.98
CA ILE A 14 21.39 14.38 -5.68
C ILE A 14 20.52 13.17 -5.33
N THR A 15 19.63 13.32 -4.36
CA THR A 15 18.58 12.33 -4.11
C THR A 15 17.67 12.30 -5.33
N ALA A 16 17.90 11.34 -6.23
CA ALA A 16 17.02 11.09 -7.36
C ALA A 16 15.64 10.70 -6.81
N ARG A 17 14.70 11.65 -6.84
CA ARG A 17 13.31 11.38 -6.46
C ARG A 17 12.68 10.56 -7.59
N ALA A 18 12.08 9.42 -7.25
CA ALA A 18 11.37 8.60 -8.22
C ALA A 18 10.24 9.42 -8.87
N ALA A 19 10.00 9.21 -10.17
CA ALA A 19 8.92 9.89 -10.87
C ALA A 19 7.57 9.50 -10.26
N PRO A 20 6.62 10.44 -10.09
CA PRO A 20 5.31 10.12 -9.54
C PRO A 20 4.53 9.18 -10.48
N PHE A 21 3.68 8.34 -9.92
CA PHE A 21 2.73 7.54 -10.69
C PHE A 21 1.59 8.44 -11.16
N ALA A 22 1.47 8.63 -12.48
CA ALA A 22 0.41 9.41 -13.06
C ALA A 22 -0.85 8.54 -13.23
N VAL A 23 -1.86 8.77 -12.40
CA VAL A 23 -3.15 8.04 -12.48
C VAL A 23 -4.29 8.95 -12.92
N ARG A 24 -5.30 8.35 -13.54
CA ARG A 24 -6.51 9.06 -13.98
C ARG A 24 -7.74 8.47 -13.30
N VAL A 25 -8.56 9.33 -12.70
CA VAL A 25 -9.85 8.98 -12.08
C VAL A 25 -10.95 9.85 -12.68
N GLY A 26 -11.70 9.28 -13.63
CA GLY A 26 -12.58 10.06 -14.50
C GLY A 26 -11.77 11.12 -15.25
N GLU A 27 -12.10 12.39 -15.05
CA GLU A 27 -11.36 13.52 -15.64
C GLU A 27 -10.19 14.04 -14.78
N ALA A 28 -10.05 13.56 -13.54
CA ALA A 28 -8.98 14.00 -12.66
C ALA A 28 -7.67 13.28 -13.00
N ARG A 29 -6.60 14.04 -13.24
CA ARG A 29 -5.22 13.52 -13.26
C ARG A 29 -4.58 13.74 -11.90
N ILE A 30 -4.07 12.66 -11.32
CA ILE A 30 -3.52 12.63 -9.96
C ILE A 30 -2.10 12.10 -10.07
N ALA A 31 -1.14 12.85 -9.54
CA ALA A 31 0.24 12.40 -9.42
C ALA A 31 0.41 11.78 -8.03
N LEU A 32 0.48 10.45 -7.97
CA LEU A 32 0.78 9.73 -6.74
C LEU A 32 2.29 9.73 -6.54
N ASP A 33 2.77 10.08 -5.36
CA ASP A 33 4.20 9.98 -5.04
C ASP A 33 4.66 8.52 -5.20
N SER A 34 5.79 8.28 -5.88
CA SER A 34 6.37 6.94 -5.97
C SER A 34 7.28 6.71 -4.76
N PRO A 35 6.96 5.72 -3.90
CA PRO A 35 7.84 5.34 -2.81
C PRO A 35 9.23 4.93 -3.33
N PRO A 36 10.33 5.38 -2.70
CA PRO A 36 11.67 4.93 -3.09
C PRO A 36 11.76 3.40 -3.07
N GLY A 37 12.32 2.83 -4.15
CA GLY A 37 12.46 1.38 -4.30
C GLY A 37 11.22 0.67 -4.87
N PHE A 38 10.24 1.42 -5.38
CA PHE A 38 9.04 0.85 -6.01
C PHE A 38 8.83 1.43 -7.41
N ALA A 39 8.28 0.59 -8.27
CA ALA A 39 7.87 0.93 -9.62
C ALA A 39 6.42 0.50 -9.86
N ASP A 40 5.65 1.34 -10.54
CA ASP A 40 4.36 0.95 -11.10
C ASP A 40 4.58 -0.12 -12.16
N SER A 41 3.92 -1.26 -12.06
CA SER A 41 4.05 -2.34 -13.04
C SER A 41 3.16 -2.14 -14.27
N SER A 42 2.27 -1.15 -14.28
CA SER A 42 1.31 -0.93 -15.38
C SER A 42 2.00 -0.75 -16.75
N PHE A 43 3.17 -0.13 -16.79
CA PHE A 43 3.92 0.10 -18.04
C PHE A 43 4.40 -1.20 -18.70
N THR A 44 4.48 -2.30 -17.95
CA THR A 44 4.96 -3.59 -18.47
C THR A 44 3.94 -4.24 -19.41
N GLY A 45 2.65 -3.88 -19.30
CA GLY A 45 1.56 -4.54 -20.02
C GLY A 45 1.43 -6.03 -19.71
N SER A 46 1.99 -6.52 -18.60
CA SER A 46 2.06 -7.95 -18.29
C SER A 46 0.70 -8.49 -17.80
N PRO A 47 0.10 -9.50 -18.47
CA PRO A 47 -1.13 -10.13 -18.01
C PRO A 47 -0.97 -10.77 -16.62
N ARG A 48 0.20 -11.35 -16.33
CA ARG A 48 0.47 -12.01 -15.04
C ARG A 48 0.50 -11.04 -13.86
N LEU A 49 1.06 -9.85 -14.04
CA LEU A 49 1.04 -8.80 -12.99
C LEU A 49 -0.36 -8.19 -12.85
N GLN A 50 -1.09 -8.07 -13.96
CA GLN A 50 -2.49 -7.65 -13.92
C GLN A 50 -3.38 -8.65 -13.16
N GLU A 51 -3.29 -9.94 -13.47
CA GLU A 51 -4.01 -11.01 -12.77
C GLU A 51 -3.68 -11.02 -11.27
N LEU A 52 -2.42 -10.79 -10.91
CA LEU A 52 -2.01 -10.68 -9.50
C LEU A 52 -2.70 -9.48 -8.83
N ALA A 53 -2.67 -8.31 -9.45
CA ALA A 53 -3.31 -7.11 -8.89
C ALA A 53 -4.84 -7.29 -8.78
N GLU A 54 -5.47 -7.93 -9.77
CA GLU A 54 -6.89 -8.26 -9.78
C GLU A 54 -7.25 -9.28 -8.70
N SER A 55 -6.40 -10.28 -8.43
CA SER A 55 -6.63 -11.27 -7.36
C SER A 55 -6.69 -10.65 -5.96
N GLN A 56 -6.06 -9.48 -5.76
CA GLN A 56 -6.03 -8.74 -4.50
C GLN A 56 -7.07 -7.61 -4.45
N THR A 57 -7.86 -7.43 -5.50
CA THR A 57 -8.77 -6.29 -5.66
C THR A 57 -10.19 -6.77 -5.90
N SER A 58 -11.17 -6.20 -5.17
CA SER A 58 -12.59 -6.47 -5.45
C SER A 58 -12.92 -6.16 -6.93
N PRO A 59 -13.71 -7.02 -7.62
CA PRO A 59 -14.15 -6.76 -9.00
C PRO A 59 -14.92 -5.44 -9.18
N SER A 60 -15.48 -4.89 -8.11
CA SER A 60 -16.18 -3.59 -8.10
C SER A 60 -15.23 -2.39 -8.21
N ASN A 61 -13.93 -2.60 -8.10
CA ASN A 61 -12.91 -1.57 -8.13
C ASN A 61 -12.12 -1.60 -9.45
N ARG A 62 -11.67 -0.44 -9.91
CA ARG A 62 -10.71 -0.29 -11.00
C ARG A 62 -9.33 -0.05 -10.40
N ILE A 63 -8.35 -0.84 -10.83
CA ILE A 63 -6.95 -0.67 -10.47
C ILE A 63 -6.39 0.55 -11.22
N LEU A 64 -5.81 1.47 -10.46
CA LEU A 64 -5.16 2.68 -10.96
C LEU A 64 -3.64 2.49 -11.01
N THR A 65 -3.09 1.80 -10.01
CA THR A 65 -1.66 1.49 -9.90
C THR A 65 -1.49 0.16 -9.17
N PHE A 66 -0.54 -0.64 -9.66
CA PHE A 66 0.02 -1.76 -8.90
C PHE A 66 1.53 -1.54 -8.83
N ALA A 67 2.02 -1.18 -7.64
CA ALA A 67 3.44 -0.88 -7.45
C ALA A 67 4.11 -2.03 -6.69
N ILE A 68 5.22 -2.51 -7.24
CA ILE A 68 6.02 -3.60 -6.67
C ILE A 68 7.45 -3.10 -6.44
N SER A 69 8.22 -3.80 -5.61
CA SER A 69 9.59 -3.39 -5.36
C SER A 69 10.44 -3.46 -6.64
N ASP A 70 11.42 -2.58 -6.79
CA ASP A 70 12.33 -2.60 -7.96
C ASP A 70 13.05 -3.95 -8.09
N GLY A 71 13.33 -4.61 -6.95
CA GLY A 71 13.89 -5.95 -6.91
C GLY A 71 12.93 -7.00 -7.46
N ASP A 72 11.67 -6.98 -7.02
CA ASP A 72 10.63 -7.89 -7.53
C ASP A 72 10.36 -7.66 -9.02
N LEU A 73 10.34 -6.40 -9.46
CA LEU A 73 10.20 -6.07 -10.87
C LEU A 73 11.38 -6.60 -11.69
N ARG A 74 12.62 -6.44 -11.20
CA ARG A 74 13.80 -6.98 -11.89
C ARG A 74 13.75 -8.50 -12.01
N LEU A 75 13.44 -9.20 -10.91
CA LEU A 75 13.27 -10.65 -10.91
C LEU A 75 12.18 -11.07 -11.91
N PHE A 76 11.05 -10.35 -11.93
CA PHE A 76 9.98 -10.60 -12.88
C PHE A 76 10.47 -10.46 -14.33
N MET A 77 11.20 -9.39 -14.65
CA MET A 77 11.69 -9.11 -16.00
C MET A 77 12.76 -10.10 -16.47
N THR A 78 13.50 -10.75 -15.56
CA THR A 78 14.44 -11.84 -15.88
C THR A 78 13.80 -13.22 -15.95
N GLY A 79 12.49 -13.33 -15.70
CA GLY A 79 11.76 -14.60 -15.64
C GLY A 79 11.90 -15.33 -14.31
N ASP A 80 12.60 -14.75 -13.34
CA ASP A 80 12.70 -15.26 -11.98
C ASP A 80 11.39 -15.05 -11.19
N LYS A 81 11.25 -15.77 -10.08
CA LYS A 81 10.08 -15.66 -9.21
C LYS A 81 10.21 -14.44 -8.28
N PRO A 82 9.33 -13.43 -8.38
CA PRO A 82 9.30 -12.34 -7.42
C PRO A 82 8.88 -12.84 -6.04
N GLN A 83 9.36 -12.19 -5.00
CA GLN A 83 9.05 -12.52 -3.62
C GLN A 83 7.78 -11.82 -3.13
N PHE A 84 7.43 -10.67 -3.72
CA PHE A 84 6.29 -9.83 -3.35
C PHE A 84 6.21 -9.58 -1.84
N ARG A 85 7.37 -9.36 -1.22
CA ARG A 85 7.45 -9.07 0.21
C ARG A 85 6.70 -7.80 0.57
N ARG A 86 6.72 -6.82 -0.33
CA ARG A 86 6.03 -5.53 -0.22
C ARG A 86 5.50 -5.12 -1.56
N TYR A 87 4.26 -4.64 -1.59
CA TYR A 87 3.62 -4.13 -2.79
C TYR A 87 2.49 -3.18 -2.40
N MET A 88 1.98 -2.43 -3.37
CA MET A 88 0.95 -1.43 -3.14
C MET A 88 -0.07 -1.45 -4.27
N ILE A 89 -1.32 -1.22 -3.92
CA ILE A 89 -2.42 -1.15 -4.86
C ILE A 89 -3.17 0.14 -4.61
N VAL A 90 -3.46 0.87 -5.68
CA VAL A 90 -4.34 2.04 -5.64
C VAL A 90 -5.51 1.78 -6.56
N VAL A 91 -6.72 1.89 -6.03
CA VAL A 91 -7.95 1.61 -6.74
C VAL A 91 -9.00 2.70 -6.51
N THR A 92 -9.98 2.76 -7.42
CA THR A 92 -11.21 3.56 -7.28
C THR A 92 -12.42 2.65 -7.45
N PRO A 93 -13.52 2.84 -6.69
CA PRO A 93 -14.78 2.16 -7.00
C PRO A 93 -15.25 2.52 -8.41
N LYS A 94 -15.59 1.51 -9.22
CA LYS A 94 -16.00 1.71 -10.63
C LYS A 94 -17.22 2.60 -10.75
N ALA A 95 -18.20 2.41 -9.86
CA ALA A 95 -19.42 3.21 -9.80
C ALA A 95 -19.16 4.71 -9.55
N LEU A 96 -18.04 5.05 -8.92
CA LEU A 96 -17.72 6.41 -8.47
C LEU A 96 -16.62 7.07 -9.30
N GLU A 97 -16.11 6.39 -10.33
CA GLU A 97 -14.99 6.89 -11.13
C GLU A 97 -15.34 8.22 -11.82
N ARG A 98 -16.55 8.34 -12.37
CA ARG A 98 -17.02 9.53 -13.09
C ARG A 98 -17.71 10.53 -12.17
N GLU A 99 -18.29 10.06 -11.08
CA GLU A 99 -19.06 10.90 -10.15
C GLU A 99 -18.18 11.69 -9.20
N ARG A 100 -18.74 12.76 -8.64
CA ARG A 100 -18.12 13.46 -7.52
C ARG A 100 -18.72 12.93 -6.22
N MET A 101 -17.86 12.61 -5.27
CA MET A 101 -18.26 12.14 -3.95
C MET A 101 -18.40 13.32 -2.99
N SER A 102 -19.52 13.35 -2.26
CA SER A 102 -19.74 14.27 -1.15
C SER A 102 -19.06 13.76 0.12
N ALA A 103 -18.83 14.65 1.10
CA ALA A 103 -18.30 14.24 2.42
C ALA A 103 -19.20 13.22 3.13
N ALA A 104 -20.52 13.37 3.02
CA ALA A 104 -21.47 12.41 3.58
C ALA A 104 -21.40 11.04 2.88
N GLY A 105 -21.29 11.03 1.55
CA GLY A 105 -21.10 9.79 0.78
C GLY A 105 -19.78 9.11 1.11
N PHE A 106 -18.71 9.89 1.34
CA PHE A 106 -17.43 9.36 1.79
C PHE A 106 -17.52 8.73 3.18
N ALA A 107 -18.19 9.39 4.14
CA ALA A 107 -18.41 8.82 5.47
C ALA A 107 -19.19 7.50 5.41
N GLN A 108 -20.18 7.39 4.51
CA GLN A 108 -20.93 6.16 4.29
C GLN A 108 -20.06 5.05 3.68
N LEU A 109 -19.22 5.38 2.69
CA LEU A 109 -18.24 4.45 2.12
C LEU A 109 -17.28 3.92 3.19
N VAL A 110 -16.77 4.79 4.07
CA VAL A 110 -15.91 4.40 5.19
C VAL A 110 -16.64 3.46 6.15
N ALA A 111 -17.87 3.78 6.52
CA ALA A 111 -18.67 2.95 7.43
C ALA A 111 -18.95 1.56 6.85
N GLU A 112 -19.22 1.48 5.55
CA GLU A 112 -19.42 0.20 4.85
C GLU A 112 -18.12 -0.61 4.78
N ALA A 113 -17.01 0.02 4.38
CA ALA A 113 -15.72 -0.65 4.26
C ALA A 113 -15.16 -1.17 5.60
N LEU A 114 -15.52 -0.53 6.71
CA LEU A 114 -15.03 -0.89 8.05
C LEU A 114 -16.04 -1.74 8.85
N ARG A 115 -17.22 -2.05 8.31
CA ARG A 115 -18.32 -2.71 9.03
C ARG A 115 -17.93 -4.05 9.65
N ASP A 116 -17.18 -4.87 8.91
CA ASP A 116 -16.93 -6.28 9.27
C ASP A 116 -15.62 -6.51 10.04
N PHE A 117 -14.90 -5.42 10.37
CA PHE A 117 -13.57 -5.47 10.96
C PHE A 117 -13.56 -5.55 12.48
N GLY A 118 -14.67 -5.19 13.15
CA GLY A 118 -14.74 -5.18 14.62
C GLY A 118 -13.82 -4.13 15.26
N PRO A 119 -13.60 -4.20 16.59
CA PRO A 119 -12.69 -3.29 17.28
C PRO A 119 -11.21 -3.61 16.96
N PRO A 120 -10.31 -2.62 17.08
CA PRO A 120 -8.87 -2.85 16.91
C PRO A 120 -8.32 -3.86 17.92
N ALA A 121 -7.28 -4.60 17.51
CA ALA A 121 -6.54 -5.49 18.39
C ALA A 121 -5.96 -4.74 19.61
N ALA A 122 -6.06 -5.35 20.79
CA ALA A 122 -5.40 -4.86 21.99
C ALA A 122 -4.12 -5.66 22.26
N GLY A 123 -2.98 -4.97 22.35
CA GLY A 123 -1.70 -5.57 22.74
C GLY A 123 -0.94 -6.23 21.59
N ASP A 124 -0.41 -7.43 21.83
CA ASP A 124 0.46 -8.15 20.89
C ASP A 124 -0.30 -8.62 19.63
N PHE A 125 0.08 -8.07 18.47
CA PHE A 125 -0.55 -8.37 17.19
C PHE A 125 -0.34 -9.82 16.73
N VAL A 126 0.80 -10.45 17.03
CA VAL A 126 1.03 -11.85 16.66
C VAL A 126 0.09 -12.74 17.45
N LYS A 127 0.06 -12.56 18.77
CA LYS A 127 -0.85 -13.30 19.65
C LYS A 127 -2.32 -13.10 19.25
N HIS A 128 -2.68 -11.88 18.85
CA HIS A 128 -4.02 -11.58 18.35
C HIS A 128 -4.31 -12.36 17.07
N LEU A 129 -3.44 -12.30 16.06
CA LEU A 129 -3.64 -12.97 14.76
C LEU A 129 -3.61 -14.49 14.85
N ASP A 130 -2.85 -15.06 15.79
CA ASP A 130 -2.84 -16.50 16.06
C ASP A 130 -4.22 -17.03 16.51
N ALA A 131 -5.00 -16.19 17.19
CA ALA A 131 -6.34 -16.52 17.65
C ALA A 131 -7.43 -16.34 16.57
N GLN A 132 -7.08 -15.81 15.40
CA GLN A 132 -8.02 -15.53 14.32
C GLN A 132 -8.09 -16.64 13.26
N PRO A 133 -9.22 -16.75 12.52
CA PRO A 133 -9.31 -17.60 11.34
C PRO A 133 -8.27 -17.25 10.27
N GLN A 134 -7.71 -18.27 9.63
CA GLN A 134 -6.78 -18.07 8.50
C GLN A 134 -7.50 -17.45 7.29
N GLY A 135 -6.77 -16.65 6.52
CA GLY A 135 -7.25 -16.03 5.29
C GLY A 135 -8.21 -14.85 5.47
N ARG A 136 -8.56 -14.50 6.71
CA ARG A 136 -9.38 -13.32 7.02
C ARG A 136 -8.50 -12.18 7.54
N ALA A 137 -8.78 -10.97 7.08
CA ALA A 137 -8.14 -9.76 7.58
C ALA A 137 -8.82 -9.29 8.87
N HIS A 138 -8.02 -8.87 9.84
CA HIS A 138 -8.46 -8.38 11.15
C HIS A 138 -7.87 -7.01 11.43
N LEU A 139 -8.65 -6.15 12.07
CA LEU A 139 -8.22 -4.79 12.42
C LEU A 139 -7.20 -4.82 13.55
N LEU A 140 -6.00 -4.29 13.28
CA LEU A 140 -4.94 -4.20 14.26
C LEU A 140 -4.90 -2.83 14.92
N ALA A 141 -5.00 -1.76 14.12
CA ALA A 141 -4.94 -0.40 14.64
C ALA A 141 -5.65 0.59 13.70
N GLU A 142 -6.11 1.70 14.26
CA GLU A 142 -6.42 2.89 13.47
C GLU A 142 -5.13 3.69 13.28
N LEU A 143 -4.77 3.97 12.02
CA LEU A 143 -3.58 4.77 11.69
C LEU A 143 -3.93 6.26 11.58
N ARG A 144 -5.13 6.57 11.07
CA ARG A 144 -5.60 7.94 10.90
C ARG A 144 -7.11 8.02 10.72
N ARG A 145 -7.73 9.08 11.25
CA ARG A 145 -9.14 9.41 11.02
C ARG A 145 -9.37 10.92 10.97
N ASP A 146 -9.65 11.40 9.76
CA ASP A 146 -10.05 12.77 9.45
C ASP A 146 -11.31 12.75 8.55
N PRO A 147 -11.99 13.89 8.32
CA PRO A 147 -13.18 13.95 7.46
C PRO A 147 -12.98 13.46 6.02
N GLU A 148 -11.77 13.59 5.47
CA GLU A 148 -11.44 13.23 4.08
C GLU A 148 -10.50 12.01 3.96
N VAL A 149 -10.04 11.45 5.08
CA VAL A 149 -9.17 10.27 5.07
C VAL A 149 -9.41 9.41 6.28
N VAL A 150 -9.55 8.10 6.04
CA VAL A 150 -9.52 7.10 7.10
C VAL A 150 -8.53 6.02 6.70
N SER A 151 -7.61 5.70 7.59
CA SER A 151 -6.58 4.70 7.39
C SER A 151 -6.52 3.76 8.58
N VAL A 152 -6.55 2.46 8.28
CA VAL A 152 -6.45 1.40 9.28
C VAL A 152 -5.35 0.42 8.91
N LEU A 153 -4.74 -0.18 9.93
CA LEU A 153 -3.82 -1.29 9.81
C LEU A 153 -4.58 -2.59 10.05
N GLN A 154 -4.32 -3.57 9.19
CA GLN A 154 -4.92 -4.88 9.21
C GLN A 154 -3.84 -5.96 9.19
N GLY A 155 -4.17 -7.13 9.70
CA GLY A 155 -3.34 -8.32 9.64
C GLY A 155 -4.14 -9.53 9.20
N THR A 156 -3.51 -10.38 8.40
CA THR A 156 -4.08 -11.63 7.89
C THR A 156 -3.12 -12.76 8.20
N ARG A 157 -3.63 -13.84 8.82
CA ARG A 157 -2.88 -15.09 8.95
C ARG A 157 -2.99 -15.87 7.64
N VAL A 158 -1.86 -16.08 6.98
CA VAL A 158 -1.79 -16.76 5.68
C VAL A 158 -2.00 -18.26 5.88
N PRO A 159 -2.87 -18.90 5.07
CA PRO A 159 -2.97 -20.36 5.07
C PRO A 159 -1.64 -20.99 4.66
N LEU A 160 -1.08 -21.86 5.50
CA LEU A 160 0.13 -22.59 5.15
C LEU A 160 -0.22 -23.65 4.09
N PRO A 161 0.58 -23.79 3.02
CA PRO A 161 0.40 -24.89 2.09
C PRO A 161 0.55 -26.22 2.84
N ARG A 162 -0.44 -27.11 2.72
CA ARG A 162 -0.42 -28.46 3.31
C ARG A 162 0.79 -29.27 2.78
N ARG A 163 1.96 -29.16 3.40
CA ARG A 163 3.09 -30.09 3.18
C ARG A 163 4.17 -29.96 4.28
N GLY A 164 4.33 -31.03 5.06
CA GLY A 164 5.58 -31.35 5.77
C GLY A 164 5.49 -31.35 7.30
N PHE A 165 6.04 -32.40 7.91
CA PHE A 165 6.30 -32.50 9.35
C PHE A 165 7.42 -31.52 9.75
N GLY A 166 7.07 -30.27 10.03
CA GLY A 166 7.99 -29.25 10.54
C GLY A 166 7.17 -28.06 11.00
N GLY A 167 7.35 -27.65 12.26
CA GLY A 167 6.44 -26.73 12.97
C GLY A 167 5.96 -25.53 12.15
N ASP A 168 4.65 -25.44 12.00
CA ASP A 168 3.91 -24.39 11.30
C ASP A 168 4.08 -23.03 12.01
N LYS A 169 5.19 -22.33 11.78
CA LYS A 169 5.23 -20.89 12.11
C LYS A 169 4.22 -20.19 11.20
N GLY A 170 3.19 -19.59 11.80
CA GLY A 170 2.21 -18.81 11.05
C GLY A 170 2.90 -17.72 10.24
N GLN A 171 2.57 -17.63 8.95
CA GLN A 171 2.97 -16.51 8.12
C GLN A 171 1.88 -15.44 8.19
N TYR A 172 2.28 -14.18 8.37
CA TYR A 172 1.35 -13.06 8.44
C TYR A 172 1.61 -12.05 7.35
N VAL A 173 0.54 -11.45 6.85
CA VAL A 173 0.57 -10.28 5.97
C VAL A 173 -0.02 -9.12 6.75
N LEU A 174 0.70 -8.01 6.81
CA LEU A 174 0.12 -6.74 7.20
C LEU A 174 -0.33 -5.99 5.95
N SER A 175 -1.48 -5.33 6.06
CA SER A 175 -1.96 -4.40 5.04
C SER A 175 -2.49 -3.13 5.69
N SER A 176 -2.35 -2.00 5.00
CA SER A 176 -3.14 -0.82 5.33
C SER A 176 -4.34 -0.75 4.39
N LEU A 177 -5.47 -0.27 4.91
CA LEU A 177 -6.63 0.12 4.11
C LEU A 177 -6.81 1.62 4.33
N THR A 178 -6.52 2.40 3.29
CA THR A 178 -6.60 3.86 3.33
C THR A 178 -7.63 4.35 2.35
N LEU A 179 -8.76 4.85 2.86
CA LEU A 179 -9.82 5.48 2.08
C LEU A 179 -9.59 6.99 2.09
N MET A 180 -9.59 7.61 0.91
CA MET A 180 -9.37 9.05 0.77
C MET A 180 -10.39 9.68 -0.17
N LEU A 181 -10.92 10.84 0.24
CA LEU A 181 -11.65 11.76 -0.62
C LEU A 181 -10.65 12.77 -1.20
N LEU A 182 -10.24 12.55 -2.44
CA LEU A 182 -9.24 13.38 -3.11
C LEU A 182 -9.88 14.15 -4.28
N ARG A 183 -9.96 15.48 -4.17
CA ARG A 183 -10.58 16.37 -5.17
C ARG A 183 -11.99 15.93 -5.59
N GLY A 184 -12.77 15.43 -4.63
CA GLY A 184 -14.11 14.90 -4.87
C GLY A 184 -14.13 13.50 -5.50
N LYS A 185 -13.00 12.77 -5.54
CA LYS A 185 -12.90 11.38 -6.00
C LYS A 185 -12.56 10.46 -4.84
N ALA A 186 -13.16 9.27 -4.84
CA ALA A 186 -12.86 8.24 -3.86
C ALA A 186 -11.63 7.43 -4.30
N LEU A 187 -10.63 7.34 -3.44
CA LEU A 187 -9.47 6.47 -3.63
C LEU A 187 -9.39 5.47 -2.47
N ASN A 188 -9.01 4.25 -2.80
CA ASN A 188 -8.56 3.26 -1.83
C ASN A 188 -7.10 2.93 -2.12
N LEU A 189 -6.24 3.16 -1.15
CA LEU A 189 -4.83 2.83 -1.18
C LEU A 189 -4.56 1.72 -0.18
N SER A 190 -3.88 0.69 -0.65
CA SER A 190 -3.47 -0.43 0.17
C SER A 190 -1.97 -0.64 0.03
N VAL A 191 -1.27 -0.66 1.17
CA VAL A 191 0.15 -1.03 1.26
C VAL A 191 0.21 -2.40 1.91
N TYR A 192 1.02 -3.31 1.37
CA TYR A 192 1.15 -4.67 1.88
C TYR A 192 2.59 -4.95 2.28
N THR A 193 2.77 -5.73 3.35
CA THR A 193 4.07 -6.33 3.70
C THR A 193 3.88 -7.72 4.31
N LEU A 194 4.78 -8.65 3.99
CA LEU A 194 5.00 -9.81 4.85
C LEU A 194 5.51 -9.33 6.20
N TYR A 195 5.07 -9.99 7.28
CA TYR A 195 5.44 -9.63 8.64
C TYR A 195 6.46 -10.61 9.21
N ASP A 196 7.70 -10.14 9.33
CA ASP A 196 8.77 -10.88 10.02
C ASP A 196 9.12 -10.24 11.37
N GLY A 197 8.69 -9.01 11.63
CA GLY A 197 8.87 -8.36 12.93
C GLY A 197 8.47 -6.88 12.98
N PRO A 198 8.81 -6.18 14.08
CA PRO A 198 8.40 -4.79 14.31
C PRO A 198 8.81 -3.80 13.21
N ALA A 199 9.93 -4.04 12.53
CA ALA A 199 10.39 -3.19 11.43
C ALA A 199 9.38 -3.14 10.26
N ASP A 200 8.61 -4.21 10.02
CA ASP A 200 7.57 -4.22 8.98
C ASP A 200 6.34 -3.38 9.40
N LEU A 201 6.03 -3.37 10.69
CA LEU A 201 4.97 -2.54 11.27
C LEU A 201 5.31 -1.05 11.19
N GLU A 202 6.56 -0.71 11.52
CA GLU A 202 7.06 0.67 11.38
C GLU A 202 7.07 1.09 9.91
N TRP A 203 7.57 0.22 9.03
CA TRP A 203 7.65 0.50 7.60
C TRP A 203 6.28 0.76 6.97
N ILE A 204 5.28 -0.10 7.23
CA ILE A 204 3.95 0.05 6.65
C ILE A 204 3.27 1.32 7.17
N SER A 205 3.39 1.60 8.47
CA SER A 205 2.82 2.80 9.09
C SER A 205 3.46 4.08 8.53
N ALA A 206 4.79 4.12 8.43
CA ALA A 206 5.52 5.26 7.89
C ALA A 206 5.24 5.49 6.39
N THR A 207 5.19 4.40 5.60
CA THR A 207 4.89 4.46 4.16
C THR A 207 3.47 4.97 3.93
N THR A 208 2.49 4.44 4.66
CA THR A 208 1.09 4.88 4.60
C THR A 208 0.95 6.34 5.03
N ALA A 209 1.55 6.75 6.15
CA ALA A 209 1.49 8.13 6.62
C ALA A 209 2.08 9.12 5.60
N ARG A 210 3.22 8.78 4.98
CA ARG A 210 3.82 9.59 3.92
C ARG A 210 2.88 9.73 2.72
N TRP A 211 2.32 8.63 2.24
CA TRP A 211 1.39 8.66 1.10
C TRP A 211 0.16 9.51 1.38
N ILE A 212 -0.45 9.37 2.56
CA ILE A 212 -1.58 10.22 2.95
C ILE A 212 -1.17 11.70 2.93
N ALA A 213 -0.03 12.05 3.54
CA ALA A 213 0.43 13.43 3.61
C ALA A 213 0.67 14.05 2.23
N GLU A 214 1.31 13.32 1.31
CA GLU A 214 1.54 13.81 -0.06
C GLU A 214 0.21 13.97 -0.83
N LEU A 215 -0.71 13.01 -0.72
CA LEU A 215 -1.99 13.07 -1.44
C LEU A 215 -2.90 14.15 -0.89
N GLN A 216 -3.00 14.34 0.42
CA GLN A 216 -3.80 15.40 1.01
C GLN A 216 -3.37 16.80 0.55
N ARG A 217 -2.07 17.04 0.28
CA ARG A 217 -1.60 18.31 -0.29
C ARG A 217 -2.22 18.60 -1.66
N LEU A 218 -2.70 17.59 -2.38
CA LEU A 218 -3.39 17.78 -3.65
C LEU A 218 -4.82 18.31 -3.45
N ASN A 219 -5.44 18.19 -2.26
CA ASN A 219 -6.73 18.83 -1.96
C ASN A 219 -6.59 20.34 -1.71
N SER A 220 -5.44 20.79 -1.19
CA SER A 220 -5.16 22.22 -0.95
C SER A 220 -4.74 23.01 -2.20
N ARG A 221 -4.55 22.34 -3.34
CA ARG A 221 -4.15 22.92 -4.63
C ARG A 221 -5.29 22.85 -5.62
#